data_AF-A0A918Y7F6-F1
#
_entry.id   AF-A0A918Y7F6-F1
#
_cell.length_a   1.000
_cell.length_b   1.000
_cell.length_c   1.000
_cell.angle_alpha   90.00
_cell.angle_beta   90.00
_cell.angle_gamma   90.00
#
_symmetry.space_group_name_H-M   'P 1'
#
loop_
_entity.id
_entity.type
_entity.pdbx_description
1 polymer ?
#
loop_
_entity_poly.entity_id
_entity_poly.type
_entity_poly.pdbx_seq_one_letter_code
_entity_poly.pdbx_strand_id
1 'polypeptide(L)'
;MHQRIRERLPHLPVLVDTAEKHRDEQAALLAAARQTPIGETFDHAGRTYRRTRYRWDSRSESQHGPDAVLATDEEFGERIELLRKEEDAFWAWVIIETLRHTGVRVEKLLELTHLALVSYRLPDNGEVVPLLQIVPSKSNEERLLLVTPELASVLATVVCRIRGDDGRVPPAARYDPHERVTGPMLPHLFQRKIGWRREIISTRVVNRLLKKPSLNLPQDVSPVSEDADTAWRCGG
;
A
#
# COMPACT_ATOMS: atom_id res chain seq x y z
N MET A 1 -23.46 -1.86 12.46
CA MET A 1 -22.10 -1.33 12.21
C MET A 1 -21.07 -1.90 13.18
N HIS A 2 -21.33 -1.87 14.50
CA HIS A 2 -20.42 -2.41 15.53
C HIS A 2 -20.13 -3.92 15.39
N GLN A 3 -21.09 -4.73 14.93
CA GLN A 3 -20.90 -6.18 14.75
C GLN A 3 -19.94 -6.53 13.60
N ARG A 4 -20.07 -5.88 12.43
CA ARG A 4 -19.13 -6.03 11.30
C ARG A 4 -17.70 -5.59 11.63
N ILE A 5 -17.52 -4.65 12.56
CA ILE A 5 -16.20 -4.21 13.03
C ILE A 5 -15.61 -5.30 13.95
N ARG A 6 -16.41 -5.82 14.87
CA ARG A 6 -16.03 -6.88 15.83
C ARG A 6 -15.66 -8.20 15.14
N GLU A 7 -16.34 -8.56 14.06
CA GLU A 7 -16.07 -9.75 13.25
C GLU A 7 -14.78 -9.64 12.41
N ARG A 8 -14.34 -8.43 12.04
CA ARG A 8 -13.18 -8.22 11.17
C ARG A 8 -11.87 -7.94 11.91
N LEU A 9 -11.97 -7.46 13.15
CA LEU A 9 -10.82 -7.19 14.03
C LEU A 9 -9.87 -8.40 14.21
N PRO A 10 -10.34 -9.64 14.40
CA PRO A 10 -9.47 -10.81 14.56
C PRO A 10 -8.62 -11.12 13.34
N HIS A 11 -9.05 -10.69 12.15
CA HIS A 11 -8.36 -10.97 10.89
C HIS A 11 -7.40 -9.85 10.45
N LEU A 12 -7.34 -8.74 11.19
CA LEU A 12 -6.49 -7.62 10.86
C LEU A 12 -4.99 -7.98 10.87
N PRO A 13 -4.46 -8.76 11.83
CA PRO A 13 -3.06 -9.18 11.81
C PRO A 13 -2.73 -9.98 10.54
N VAL A 14 -3.57 -10.96 10.19
CA VAL A 14 -3.38 -11.79 9.00
C VAL A 14 -3.43 -10.95 7.72
N LEU A 15 -4.31 -9.95 7.65
CA LEU A 15 -4.37 -9.02 6.51
C LEU A 15 -3.07 -8.21 6.36
N VAL A 16 -2.51 -7.72 7.47
CA VAL A 16 -1.24 -6.97 7.49
C VAL A 16 -0.11 -7.87 7.00
N ASP A 17 0.04 -9.05 7.58
CA ASP A 17 1.10 -10.00 7.22
C ASP A 17 0.99 -10.41 5.74
N THR A 18 -0.23 -10.63 5.26
CA THR A 18 -0.49 -10.96 3.84
C THR A 18 -0.11 -9.80 2.92
N ALA A 19 -0.46 -8.57 3.29
CA ALA A 19 -0.14 -7.39 2.49
C ALA A 19 1.38 -7.12 2.44
N GLU A 20 2.07 -7.28 3.57
CA GLU A 20 3.53 -7.16 3.64
C GLU A 20 4.22 -8.24 2.81
N LYS A 21 3.85 -9.51 3.00
CA LYS A 21 4.38 -10.62 2.19
C LYS A 21 4.14 -10.39 0.69
N HIS A 22 2.94 -9.95 0.32
CA HIS A 22 2.61 -9.67 -1.07
C HIS A 22 3.46 -8.53 -1.65
N ARG A 23 3.68 -7.44 -0.88
CA ARG A 23 4.61 -6.36 -1.25
C ARG A 23 6.00 -6.91 -1.54
N ASP A 24 6.53 -7.73 -0.63
CA ASP A 24 7.90 -8.27 -0.74
C ASP A 24 8.07 -9.21 -1.92
N GLU A 25 7.10 -10.09 -2.15
CA GLU A 25 7.08 -10.99 -3.31
C GLU A 25 7.07 -10.20 -4.63
N GLN A 26 6.21 -9.18 -4.76
CA GLN A 26 6.15 -8.40 -6.00
C GLN A 26 7.40 -7.54 -6.20
N ALA A 27 7.98 -7.00 -5.12
CA ALA A 27 9.24 -6.27 -5.18
C ALA A 27 10.41 -7.16 -5.61
N ALA A 28 10.50 -8.37 -5.05
CA ALA A 28 11.53 -9.35 -5.40
C ALA A 28 11.37 -9.85 -6.84
N LEU A 29 10.14 -10.10 -7.30
CA LEU A 29 9.86 -10.50 -8.69
C LEU A 29 10.26 -9.38 -9.67
N LEU A 30 9.92 -8.12 -9.37
CA LEU A 30 10.32 -6.98 -10.20
C LEU A 30 11.85 -6.82 -10.22
N ALA A 31 12.52 -7.00 -9.08
CA ALA A 31 13.97 -6.92 -8.99
C ALA A 31 14.67 -8.01 -9.83
N ALA A 32 14.19 -9.25 -9.76
CA ALA A 32 14.70 -10.35 -10.58
C ALA A 32 14.52 -10.03 -12.08
N ALA A 33 13.34 -9.58 -12.49
CA ALA A 33 13.08 -9.23 -13.88
C ALA A 33 13.94 -8.06 -14.39
N ARG A 34 14.29 -7.09 -13.53
CA ARG A 34 15.18 -5.98 -13.91
C ARG A 34 16.61 -6.43 -14.18
N GLN A 35 17.06 -7.51 -13.54
CA GLN A 35 18.41 -8.07 -13.69
C GLN A 35 18.53 -8.99 -14.91
N THR A 36 17.42 -9.55 -15.39
CA THR A 36 17.40 -10.46 -16.54
C THR A 36 17.29 -9.69 -17.86
N PRO A 37 18.13 -9.89 -18.89
CA PRO A 37 17.96 -9.24 -20.20
C PRO A 37 16.61 -9.52 -20.88
N ILE A 38 16.16 -8.61 -21.76
CA ILE A 38 14.91 -8.82 -22.52
C ILE A 38 15.06 -10.04 -23.45
N GLY A 39 14.08 -10.94 -23.42
CA GLY A 39 14.06 -12.18 -24.19
C GLY A 39 14.55 -13.40 -23.40
N GLU A 40 15.29 -13.18 -22.31
CA GLU A 40 15.80 -14.25 -21.46
C GLU A 40 14.77 -14.69 -20.41
N THR A 41 14.97 -15.90 -19.89
CA THR A 41 14.14 -16.50 -18.85
C THR A 41 14.78 -16.36 -17.48
N PHE A 42 13.97 -16.29 -16.44
CA PHE A 42 14.39 -16.28 -15.05
C PHE A 42 13.36 -16.99 -14.17
N ASP A 43 13.85 -17.61 -13.11
CA ASP A 43 12.99 -18.30 -12.14
C ASP A 43 12.73 -17.42 -10.92
N HIS A 44 11.49 -17.40 -10.45
CA HIS A 44 11.11 -16.72 -9.23
C HIS A 44 9.96 -17.45 -8.54
N ALA A 45 10.11 -17.72 -7.24
CA ALA A 45 9.11 -18.40 -6.42
C ALA A 45 8.57 -19.72 -7.04
N GLY A 46 9.46 -20.51 -7.67
CA GLY A 46 9.11 -21.78 -8.30
C GLY A 46 8.41 -21.68 -9.65
N ARG A 47 8.34 -20.48 -10.25
CA ARG A 47 7.79 -20.24 -11.58
C ARG A 47 8.86 -19.69 -12.52
N THR A 48 8.79 -20.10 -13.79
CA THR A 48 9.67 -19.59 -14.83
C THR A 48 8.98 -18.47 -15.60
N TYR A 49 9.67 -17.34 -15.71
CA TYR A 49 9.21 -16.16 -16.42
C TYR A 49 10.17 -15.85 -17.57
N ARG A 50 9.65 -15.32 -18.68
CA ARG A 50 10.45 -14.72 -19.75
C ARG A 50 10.31 -13.20 -19.74
N ARG A 51 11.40 -12.44 -19.68
CA ARG A 51 11.34 -10.98 -19.81
C ARG A 51 10.95 -10.63 -21.24
N THR A 52 9.91 -9.82 -21.41
CA THR A 52 9.37 -9.45 -22.73
C THR A 52 9.28 -7.93 -22.89
N ARG A 53 8.90 -7.49 -24.10
CA ARG A 53 8.57 -6.10 -24.42
C ARG A 53 7.25 -6.03 -25.18
N TYR A 54 6.63 -4.86 -25.24
CA TYR A 54 5.49 -4.67 -26.15
C TYR A 54 5.94 -4.88 -27.60
N ARG A 55 5.11 -5.55 -28.40
CA ARG A 55 5.42 -5.88 -29.81
C ARG A 55 5.68 -4.62 -30.67
N TRP A 56 5.03 -3.51 -30.33
CA TRP A 56 5.14 -2.23 -31.02
C TRP A 56 6.22 -1.30 -30.42
N ASP A 57 6.90 -1.73 -29.36
CA ASP A 57 7.94 -0.93 -28.71
C ASP A 57 9.30 -1.26 -29.34
N SER A 58 9.71 -0.42 -30.28
CA SER A 58 11.00 -0.48 -30.99
C SER A 58 12.07 0.40 -30.36
N ARG A 59 11.80 1.04 -29.21
CA ARG A 59 12.78 1.88 -28.50
C ARG A 59 13.98 1.03 -28.06
N SER A 60 15.17 1.63 -28.12
CA SER A 60 16.39 1.02 -27.57
C SER A 60 16.33 1.02 -26.04
N GLU A 61 17.05 0.11 -25.39
CA GLU A 61 17.09 -0.06 -23.93
C GLU A 61 17.45 1.24 -23.17
N SER A 62 18.10 2.20 -23.83
CA SER A 62 18.46 3.52 -23.29
C SER A 62 17.41 4.62 -23.50
N GLN A 63 16.36 4.39 -24.30
CA GLN A 63 15.26 5.34 -24.58
C GLN A 63 13.99 5.05 -23.78
N HIS A 64 14.09 4.02 -22.96
CA HIS A 64 13.09 3.51 -22.07
C HIS A 64 12.97 4.52 -20.89
N GLY A 65 11.79 5.12 -20.72
CA GLY A 65 11.45 6.00 -19.60
C GLY A 65 10.38 5.32 -18.75
N PRO A 66 10.32 5.61 -17.44
CA PRO A 66 10.00 4.61 -16.39
C PRO A 66 9.22 3.39 -16.91
N ASP A 67 9.97 2.41 -17.41
CA ASP A 67 9.46 1.45 -18.37
C ASP A 67 8.62 0.36 -17.76
N ALA A 68 7.56 0.02 -18.48
CA ALA A 68 6.81 -1.20 -18.24
C ALA A 68 7.79 -2.39 -18.25
N VAL A 69 8.08 -2.96 -17.08
CA VAL A 69 8.81 -4.21 -16.98
C VAL A 69 7.82 -5.33 -17.23
N LEU A 70 7.90 -5.95 -18.40
CA LEU A 70 7.00 -7.02 -18.82
C LEU A 70 7.67 -8.38 -18.65
N ALA A 71 6.90 -9.34 -18.15
CA ALA A 71 7.27 -10.74 -18.17
C ALA A 71 6.11 -11.57 -18.70
N THR A 72 6.42 -12.71 -19.32
CA THR A 72 5.45 -13.75 -19.66
C THR A 72 5.69 -14.92 -18.73
N ASP A 73 4.66 -15.34 -18.00
CA ASP A 73 4.66 -16.58 -17.24
C ASP A 73 4.67 -17.74 -18.24
N GLU A 74 5.73 -18.55 -18.24
CA GLU A 74 5.90 -19.63 -19.24
C GLU A 74 4.94 -20.81 -19.00
N GLU A 75 4.38 -20.94 -17.79
CA GLU A 75 3.42 -21.99 -17.46
C GLU A 75 2.03 -21.68 -18.04
N PHE A 76 1.56 -20.45 -17.88
CA PHE A 76 0.21 -20.03 -18.31
C PHE A 76 0.18 -19.22 -19.60
N GLY A 77 1.35 -18.79 -20.10
CA GLY A 77 1.48 -17.87 -21.23
C GLY A 77 0.96 -16.44 -20.95
N GLU A 78 0.63 -16.13 -19.68
CA GLU A 78 0.09 -14.82 -19.31
C GLU A 78 1.19 -13.76 -19.32
N ARG A 79 0.95 -12.64 -20.02
CA ARG A 79 1.83 -11.46 -19.93
C ARG A 79 1.42 -10.57 -18.78
N ILE A 80 2.39 -10.23 -17.94
CA ILE A 80 2.20 -9.43 -16.74
C ILE A 80 3.10 -8.19 -16.75
N GLU A 81 2.54 -7.07 -16.31
CA GLU A 81 3.29 -5.82 -16.10
C GLU A 81 3.74 -5.75 -14.64
N LEU A 82 5.01 -6.09 -14.41
CA LEU A 82 5.57 -6.29 -13.08
C LEU A 82 5.65 -4.99 -12.28
N LEU A 83 6.00 -3.88 -12.93
CA LEU A 83 6.05 -2.56 -12.28
C LEU A 83 4.67 -2.18 -11.73
N ARG A 84 3.60 -2.46 -12.47
CA ARG A 84 2.24 -2.16 -12.05
C ARG A 84 1.75 -3.08 -10.94
N LYS A 85 2.14 -4.37 -10.98
CA LYS A 85 1.85 -5.33 -9.89
C LYS A 85 2.55 -4.92 -8.59
N GLU A 86 3.83 -4.57 -8.66
CA GLU A 86 4.59 -4.06 -7.51
C GLU A 86 4.00 -2.76 -6.97
N GLU A 87 3.71 -1.78 -7.83
CA GLU A 87 3.12 -0.51 -7.39
C GLU A 87 1.78 -0.72 -6.68
N ASP A 88 0.92 -1.59 -7.21
CA ASP A 88 -0.35 -1.90 -6.56
C ASP A 88 -0.14 -2.62 -5.21
N ALA A 89 0.82 -3.53 -5.09
CA ALA A 89 1.13 -4.22 -3.85
C ALA A 89 1.70 -3.25 -2.79
N PHE A 90 2.62 -2.38 -3.21
CA PHE A 90 3.17 -1.31 -2.38
C PHE A 90 2.08 -0.41 -1.80
N TRP A 91 1.22 0.15 -2.67
CA TRP A 91 0.17 1.06 -2.20
C TRP A 91 -0.88 0.35 -1.35
N ALA A 92 -1.20 -0.91 -1.64
CA ALA A 92 -2.12 -1.68 -0.81
C ALA A 92 -1.57 -1.82 0.62
N TRP A 93 -0.30 -2.25 0.77
CA TRP A 93 0.36 -2.38 2.07
C TRP A 93 0.41 -1.03 2.82
N VAL A 94 0.90 0.04 2.19
CA VAL A 94 0.97 1.37 2.82
C VAL A 94 -0.41 1.85 3.30
N ILE A 95 -1.45 1.67 2.48
CA ILE A 95 -2.81 2.05 2.83
C ILE A 95 -3.30 1.24 4.04
N ILE A 96 -3.10 -0.08 4.03
CA ILE A 96 -3.52 -0.96 5.13
C ILE A 96 -2.83 -0.56 6.43
N GLU A 97 -1.51 -0.37 6.42
CA GLU A 97 -0.76 0.02 7.63
C GLU A 97 -1.16 1.40 8.14
N THR A 98 -1.27 2.38 7.25
CA THR A 98 -1.66 3.73 7.66
C THR A 98 -3.06 3.73 8.26
N LEU A 99 -4.01 3.00 7.66
CA LEU A 99 -5.37 2.85 8.21
C LEU A 99 -5.37 2.11 9.55
N ARG A 100 -4.55 1.06 9.70
CA ARG A 100 -4.39 0.31 10.96
C ARG A 100 -3.86 1.18 12.09
N HIS A 101 -2.84 2.00 11.83
CA HIS A 101 -2.20 2.82 12.85
C HIS A 101 -3.01 4.09 13.19
N THR A 102 -3.77 4.64 12.25
CA THR A 102 -4.40 5.96 12.43
C THR A 102 -5.93 5.91 12.57
N GLY A 103 -6.58 4.86 12.04
CA GLY A 103 -8.04 4.76 12.01
C GLY A 103 -8.75 5.85 11.19
N VAL A 104 -8.01 6.59 10.35
CA VAL A 104 -8.61 7.67 9.54
C VAL A 104 -9.55 7.12 8.48
N ARG A 105 -10.52 7.95 8.06
CA ARG A 105 -11.32 7.64 6.89
C ARG A 105 -10.48 7.69 5.62
N VAL A 106 -10.87 6.92 4.59
CA VAL A 106 -10.15 6.87 3.32
C VAL A 106 -10.02 8.24 2.65
N GLU A 107 -11.01 9.11 2.78
CA GLU A 107 -10.94 10.47 2.22
C GLU A 107 -9.86 11.30 2.92
N LYS A 108 -9.73 11.14 4.24
CA LYS A 108 -8.70 11.80 5.06
C LYS A 108 -7.31 11.24 4.85
N LEU A 109 -7.20 9.94 4.63
CA LEU A 109 -5.94 9.30 4.21
C LEU A 109 -5.37 9.99 2.97
N LEU A 110 -6.20 10.22 1.96
CA LEU A 110 -5.80 10.83 0.70
C LEU A 110 -5.53 12.34 0.79
N GLU A 111 -5.94 12.98 1.89
CA GLU A 111 -5.61 14.36 2.22
C GLU A 111 -4.30 14.50 2.99
N LEU A 112 -3.71 13.41 3.48
CA LEU A 112 -2.44 13.48 4.22
C LEU A 112 -1.32 14.03 3.34
N THR A 113 -0.63 15.04 3.88
CA THR A 113 0.52 15.69 3.25
C THR A 113 1.75 15.51 4.11
N HIS A 114 2.92 15.69 3.51
CA HIS A 114 4.18 15.74 4.26
C HIS A 114 4.20 16.86 5.31
N LEU A 115 3.39 17.92 5.11
CA LEU A 115 3.23 19.03 6.07
C LEU A 115 2.44 18.64 7.33
N ALA A 116 1.68 17.55 7.28
CA ALA A 116 0.92 17.04 8.42
C ALA A 116 1.83 16.34 9.46
N LEU A 117 3.09 16.09 9.13
CA LEU A 117 4.08 15.55 10.06
C LEU A 117 4.76 16.68 10.82
N VAL A 118 4.46 16.76 12.11
CA VAL A 118 4.95 17.80 13.02
C VAL A 118 5.77 17.18 14.13
N SER A 119 6.91 17.78 14.45
CA SER A 119 7.74 17.35 15.59
C SER A 119 7.28 18.12 16.84
N TYR A 120 6.94 17.39 17.91
CA TYR A 120 6.57 17.97 19.19
C TYR A 120 7.63 17.66 20.22
N ARG A 121 8.09 18.69 20.96
CA ARG A 121 9.04 18.52 22.06
C ARG A 121 8.29 18.47 23.37
N LEU A 122 8.42 17.38 24.12
CA LEU A 122 7.80 17.23 25.43
C LEU A 122 8.37 18.27 26.40
N PRO A 123 7.52 19.00 27.14
CA PRO A 123 7.96 20.01 28.11
C PRO A 123 8.81 19.42 29.24
N ASP A 124 8.50 18.20 29.66
CA ASP A 124 9.04 17.60 30.88
C ASP A 124 10.48 17.09 30.71
N ASN A 125 10.78 16.44 29.58
CA ASN A 125 12.06 15.76 29.33
C ASN A 125 12.81 16.26 28.08
N GLY A 126 12.19 17.14 27.27
CA GLY A 126 12.78 17.64 26.03
C GLY A 126 12.81 16.63 24.87
N GLU A 127 12.19 15.46 25.02
CA GLU A 127 12.10 14.44 23.99
C GLU A 127 11.29 14.93 22.78
N VAL A 128 11.77 14.65 21.57
CA VAL A 128 11.08 15.03 20.34
C VAL A 128 10.31 13.83 19.80
N VAL A 129 8.99 13.95 19.76
CA VAL A 129 8.08 12.93 19.24
C VAL A 129 7.41 13.39 17.95
N PRO A 130 7.35 12.54 16.90
CA PRO A 130 6.61 12.85 15.69
C PRO A 130 5.10 12.72 15.93
N LEU A 131 4.36 13.73 15.49
CA LEU A 131 2.91 13.78 15.51
C LEU A 131 2.38 13.87 14.07
N LEU A 132 1.22 13.26 13.83
CA LEU A 132 0.46 13.36 12.60
C LEU A 132 -0.78 14.20 12.84
N GLN A 133 -0.86 15.34 12.18
CA GLN A 133 -1.99 16.25 12.24
C GLN A 133 -3.06 15.87 11.21
N ILE A 134 -4.27 15.61 11.69
CA ILE A 134 -5.43 15.34 10.85
C ILE A 134 -6.32 16.59 10.89
N VAL A 135 -6.28 17.33 9.79
CA VAL A 135 -7.05 18.56 9.61
C VAL A 135 -8.56 18.24 9.60
N PRO A 136 -9.39 19.02 10.32
CA PRO A 136 -10.84 18.83 10.34
C PRO A 136 -11.44 18.93 8.93
N SER A 137 -12.53 18.19 8.65
CA SER A 137 -13.43 18.50 7.52
C SER A 137 -14.85 18.53 7.99
N LYS A 138 -15.53 19.66 7.78
CA LYS A 138 -16.99 19.96 7.86
C LYS A 138 -17.80 19.50 9.09
N SER A 139 -17.37 18.47 9.82
CA SER A 139 -18.04 17.89 10.99
C SER A 139 -17.10 17.11 11.93
N ASN A 140 -15.78 17.16 11.73
CA ASN A 140 -14.80 16.45 12.55
C ASN A 140 -13.87 17.43 13.26
N GLU A 141 -13.45 17.10 14.48
CA GLU A 141 -12.44 17.85 15.24
C GLU A 141 -11.04 17.60 14.69
N GLU A 142 -10.14 18.55 14.93
CA GLU A 142 -8.72 18.37 14.68
C GLU A 142 -8.15 17.29 15.59
N ARG A 143 -7.32 16.40 15.03
CA ARG A 143 -6.68 15.32 15.81
C ARG A 143 -5.18 15.36 15.60
N LEU A 144 -4.44 15.27 16.69
CA LEU A 144 -3.00 15.00 16.69
C LEU A 144 -2.80 13.55 17.13
N LEU A 145 -2.20 12.74 16.27
CA LEU A 145 -1.87 11.35 16.57
C LEU A 145 -0.37 11.22 16.81
N LEU A 146 0.02 10.53 17.87
CA LEU A 146 1.41 10.11 18.04
C LEU A 146 1.78 9.13 16.91
N VAL A 147 2.88 9.41 16.22
CA VAL A 147 3.39 8.51 15.18
C VAL A 147 4.22 7.43 15.86
N THR A 148 3.70 6.20 15.89
CA THR A 148 4.44 5.05 16.41
C THR A 148 5.66 4.75 15.52
N PRO A 149 6.70 4.05 16.02
CA PRO A 149 7.86 3.68 15.21
C PRO A 149 7.50 2.93 13.92
N GLU A 150 6.49 2.07 13.97
CA GLU A 150 6.00 1.32 12.80
C GLU A 150 5.37 2.26 11.77
N LEU A 151 4.49 3.18 12.20
CA LEU A 151 3.92 4.18 11.30
C LEU A 151 5.00 5.12 10.73
N ALA A 152 6.00 5.51 11.54
CA ALA A 152 7.13 6.30 11.07
C ALA A 152 7.89 5.58 9.94
N SER A 153 8.15 4.28 10.10
CA SER A 153 8.80 3.45 9.07
C SER A 153 7.99 3.38 7.77
N VAL A 154 6.67 3.20 7.87
CA VAL A 154 5.75 3.18 6.72
C VAL A 154 5.77 4.53 5.99
N LEU A 155 5.63 5.64 6.72
CA LEU A 155 5.61 6.98 6.13
C LEU A 155 6.97 7.37 5.53
N ALA A 156 8.08 7.00 6.17
CA ALA A 156 9.41 7.18 5.62
C ALA A 156 9.58 6.41 4.30
N THR A 157 9.09 5.16 4.24
CA THR A 157 9.09 4.33 3.03
C THR A 157 8.29 5.00 1.89
N VAL A 158 7.13 5.60 2.20
CA VAL A 158 6.34 6.39 1.24
C VAL A 158 7.14 7.58 0.72
N VAL A 159 7.70 8.40 1.63
CA VAL A 159 8.49 9.59 1.25
C VAL A 159 9.67 9.21 0.38
N CYS A 160 10.41 8.15 0.73
CA CYS A 160 11.52 7.64 -0.07
C CYS A 160 11.10 7.21 -1.49
N ARG A 161 9.88 6.65 -1.65
CA ARG A 161 9.35 6.25 -2.95
C ARG A 161 8.93 7.43 -3.81
N ILE A 162 8.27 8.43 -3.22
CA ILE A 162 7.62 9.50 -3.99
C ILE A 162 8.48 10.74 -4.20
N ARG A 163 9.55 10.92 -3.40
CA ARG A 163 10.45 12.08 -3.49
C ARG A 163 11.02 12.22 -4.91
N GLY A 164 11.12 13.46 -5.36
CA GLY A 164 11.78 13.81 -6.60
C GLY A 164 13.30 13.72 -6.49
N ASP A 165 13.98 13.99 -7.60
CA ASP A 165 15.45 14.03 -7.66
C ASP A 165 16.04 15.14 -6.76
N ASP A 166 15.24 16.16 -6.44
CA ASP A 166 15.54 17.23 -5.50
C ASP A 166 15.36 16.84 -4.02
N GLY A 167 15.00 15.57 -3.76
CA GLY A 167 14.76 15.04 -2.42
C GLY A 167 13.45 15.48 -1.77
N ARG A 168 12.63 16.31 -2.43
CA ARG A 168 11.36 16.79 -1.89
C ARG A 168 10.19 15.94 -2.36
N VAL A 169 9.11 15.92 -1.59
CA VAL A 169 7.83 15.34 -2.03
C VAL A 169 7.20 16.31 -3.05
N PRO A 170 7.07 15.92 -4.33
CA PRO A 170 6.55 16.84 -5.35
C PRO A 170 5.09 17.20 -5.06
N PRO A 171 4.67 18.44 -5.32
CA PRO A 171 3.29 18.83 -5.09
C PRO A 171 2.37 18.18 -6.13
N ALA A 172 1.18 17.76 -5.68
CA ALA A 172 0.10 17.25 -6.51
C ALA A 172 -1.22 17.89 -6.07
N ALA A 173 -2.20 18.00 -6.98
CA ALA A 173 -3.51 18.54 -6.67
C ALA A 173 -4.50 17.39 -6.53
N ARG A 174 -5.27 17.38 -5.44
CA ARG A 174 -6.36 16.43 -5.25
C ARG A 174 -7.62 16.97 -5.93
N TYR A 175 -8.22 16.17 -6.80
CA TYR A 175 -9.59 16.43 -7.27
C TYR A 175 -10.59 15.89 -6.25
N ASP A 176 -11.50 16.73 -5.78
CA ASP A 176 -12.64 16.33 -4.97
C ASP A 176 -13.84 16.01 -5.88
N PRO A 177 -14.27 14.74 -5.98
CA PRO A 177 -15.39 14.38 -6.85
C PRO A 177 -16.76 14.85 -6.33
N HIS A 178 -16.90 15.10 -5.02
CA HIS A 178 -18.15 15.55 -4.42
C HIS A 178 -18.34 17.05 -4.64
N GLU A 179 -17.28 17.84 -4.47
CA GLU A 179 -17.31 19.28 -4.69
C GLU A 179 -17.02 19.67 -6.15
N ARG A 180 -16.46 18.73 -6.92
CA ARG A 180 -15.98 18.93 -8.31
C ARG A 180 -14.94 20.04 -8.41
N VAL A 181 -14.10 20.16 -7.38
CA VAL A 181 -13.05 21.18 -7.28
C VAL A 181 -11.68 20.51 -7.19
N THR A 182 -10.71 21.09 -7.87
CA THR A 182 -9.30 20.74 -7.72
C THR A 182 -8.71 21.58 -6.60
N GLY A 183 -8.19 20.91 -5.56
CA GLY A 183 -7.55 21.56 -4.43
C GLY A 183 -6.19 22.17 -4.76
N PRO A 184 -5.54 22.81 -3.77
CA PRO A 184 -4.21 23.39 -3.93
C PRO A 184 -3.13 22.34 -4.22
N MET A 185 -2.02 22.80 -4.77
CA MET A 185 -0.83 22.00 -5.03
C MET A 185 -0.09 21.75 -3.69
N LEU A 186 -0.23 20.54 -3.13
CA LEU A 186 0.35 20.20 -1.84
C LEU A 186 1.19 18.92 -1.92
N PRO A 187 2.19 18.73 -1.02
CA PRO A 187 3.04 17.54 -1.01
C PRO A 187 2.30 16.35 -0.39
N HIS A 188 1.27 15.85 -1.06
CA HIS A 188 0.48 14.70 -0.61
C HIS A 188 1.32 13.43 -0.54
N LEU A 189 1.08 12.60 0.47
CA LEU A 189 1.80 11.35 0.67
C LEU A 189 1.26 10.24 -0.24
N PHE A 190 -0.05 10.17 -0.44
CA PHE A 190 -0.72 9.15 -1.25
C PHE A 190 -0.84 9.56 -2.71
N GLN A 191 0.31 9.83 -3.34
CA GLN A 191 0.42 10.19 -4.75
C GLN A 191 1.23 9.16 -5.53
N ARG A 192 0.90 8.98 -6.81
CA ARG A 192 1.61 8.07 -7.72
C ARG A 192 1.96 8.75 -9.03
N LYS A 193 2.94 8.18 -9.73
CA LYS A 193 3.36 8.63 -11.06
C LYS A 193 2.67 7.75 -12.11
N ILE A 194 1.89 8.36 -12.99
CA ILE A 194 1.31 7.70 -14.17
C ILE A 194 1.93 8.34 -15.41
N GLY A 195 2.83 7.61 -16.07
CA GLY A 195 3.65 8.15 -17.14
C GLY A 195 4.40 9.39 -16.65
N TRP A 196 4.10 10.55 -17.23
CA TRP A 196 4.72 11.83 -16.87
C TRP A 196 3.96 12.62 -15.80
N ARG A 197 2.74 12.20 -15.44
CA ARG A 197 1.88 12.94 -14.51
C ARG A 197 2.01 12.38 -13.11
N ARG A 198 1.89 13.26 -12.12
CA ARG A 198 1.67 12.89 -10.71
C ARG A 198 0.22 13.15 -10.36
N GLU A 199 -0.41 12.16 -9.76
CA GLU A 199 -1.80 12.27 -9.31
C GLU A 199 -1.97 11.66 -7.93
N ILE A 200 -2.96 12.17 -7.20
CA ILE A 200 -3.39 11.57 -5.94
C ILE A 200 -4.11 10.26 -6.24
N ILE A 201 -3.84 9.23 -5.45
CA ILE A 201 -4.55 7.97 -5.54
C ILE A 201 -6.03 8.23 -5.29
N SER A 202 -6.89 7.87 -6.24
CA SER A 202 -8.33 8.06 -6.06
C SER A 202 -8.92 7.04 -5.07
N THR A 203 -10.03 7.39 -4.42
CA THR A 203 -10.80 6.47 -3.57
C THR A 203 -11.21 5.19 -4.31
N ARG A 204 -11.48 5.29 -5.63
CA ARG A 204 -11.74 4.13 -6.50
C ARG A 204 -10.55 3.18 -6.56
N VAL A 205 -9.33 3.72 -6.70
CA VAL A 205 -8.11 2.92 -6.70
C VAL A 205 -7.89 2.28 -5.33
N VAL A 206 -8.04 3.02 -4.23
CA VAL A 206 -7.94 2.46 -2.87
C VAL A 206 -8.89 1.27 -2.71
N ASN A 207 -10.16 1.44 -3.04
CA ASN A 207 -11.17 0.38 -2.94
C ASN A 207 -10.84 -0.85 -3.81
N ARG A 208 -10.26 -0.64 -4.99
CA ARG A 208 -9.81 -1.73 -5.85
C ARG A 208 -8.64 -2.48 -5.21
N LEU A 209 -7.66 -1.76 -4.67
CA LEU A 209 -6.49 -2.35 -4.02
C LEU A 209 -6.91 -3.19 -2.81
N LEU A 210 -7.78 -2.67 -1.94
CA LEU A 210 -8.25 -3.37 -0.74
C LEU A 210 -9.17 -4.58 -1.02
N LYS A 211 -9.68 -4.73 -2.25
CA LYS A 211 -10.53 -5.86 -2.65
C LYS A 211 -9.76 -6.92 -3.46
N LYS A 212 -8.46 -6.77 -3.64
CA LYS A 212 -7.69 -7.70 -4.49
C LYS A 212 -7.70 -9.12 -3.89
N PRO A 213 -7.89 -10.16 -4.72
CA PRO A 213 -7.82 -11.55 -4.27
C PRO A 213 -6.51 -11.92 -3.59
N SER A 214 -5.39 -11.31 -3.96
CA SER A 214 -4.09 -11.52 -3.29
C SER A 214 -4.05 -11.05 -1.83
N LEU A 215 -5.06 -10.28 -1.40
CA LEU A 215 -5.25 -9.83 -0.02
C LEU A 215 -6.50 -10.47 0.63
N ASN A 216 -7.17 -11.40 -0.06
CA ASN A 216 -8.27 -12.13 0.54
C ASN A 216 -7.72 -13.16 1.50
N LEU A 217 -8.13 -13.03 2.76
CA LEU A 217 -7.95 -14.04 3.79
C LEU A 217 -8.59 -15.35 3.32
N PRO A 218 -7.96 -16.53 3.54
CA PRO A 218 -8.63 -17.80 3.28
C PRO A 218 -9.97 -17.80 4.01
N GLN A 219 -11.06 -18.02 3.26
CA GLN A 219 -12.42 -18.08 3.80
C GLN A 219 -12.70 -19.37 4.59
N ASP A 220 -11.67 -20.18 4.87
CA ASP A 220 -11.84 -21.47 5.51
C ASP A 220 -11.33 -21.42 6.96
N VAL A 221 -12.16 -20.80 7.80
CA VAL A 221 -12.26 -21.18 9.21
C VAL A 221 -13.72 -21.54 9.42
N SER A 222 -14.03 -22.80 9.10
CA SER A 222 -15.25 -23.45 9.59
C SER A 222 -15.36 -23.21 11.10
N PRO A 223 -16.57 -22.94 11.64
CA PRO A 223 -16.73 -22.77 13.08
C PRO A 223 -16.29 -24.05 13.77
N VAL A 224 -15.38 -23.92 14.74
CA VAL A 224 -15.04 -24.99 15.68
C VAL A 224 -16.35 -25.51 16.24
N SER A 225 -16.67 -26.76 15.90
CA SER A 225 -17.78 -27.51 16.48
C SER A 225 -17.65 -27.49 18.00
N GLU A 226 -18.67 -26.97 18.67
CA GLU A 226 -18.91 -27.18 20.10
C GLU A 226 -19.13 -28.68 20.34
N ASP A 227 -18.03 -29.41 20.56
CA ASP A 227 -18.05 -30.74 21.18
C ASP A 227 -16.99 -30.75 22.28
N ALA A 228 -17.31 -30.04 23.37
CA ALA A 228 -16.57 -30.11 24.62
C ALA A 228 -17.56 -30.20 25.79
N ASP A 229 -18.47 -31.17 25.73
CA ASP A 229 -19.34 -31.50 26.85
C ASP A 229 -19.41 -33.02 27.06
N THR A 230 -18.24 -33.67 27.15
CA THR A 230 -18.09 -35.01 27.76
C THR A 230 -16.66 -35.23 28.26
N ALA A 231 -16.26 -34.54 29.33
CA ALA A 231 -15.02 -34.87 30.04
C ALA A 231 -15.05 -34.43 31.52
N TRP A 232 -16.11 -34.76 32.25
CA TRP A 232 -16.10 -34.78 33.72
C TRP A 232 -16.72 -36.07 34.24
N ARG A 233 -15.96 -37.17 34.12
CA ARG A 233 -16.15 -38.40 34.90
C ARG A 233 -14.77 -38.98 35.21
N CYS A 234 -14.31 -38.73 36.43
CA CYS A 234 -13.38 -39.58 37.17
C CYS A 234 -13.73 -39.46 38.66
N GLY A 235 -13.78 -40.61 39.32
CA GLY A 235 -14.50 -40.83 40.57
C GLY A 235 -13.82 -40.33 41.83
N GLY A 236 -14.67 -40.24 42.85
CA GLY A 236 -14.41 -40.23 44.28
C GLY A 236 -15.69 -40.73 44.94
#